data_AF-A0A496S3X7-F1
#
_entry.id   AF-A0A496S3X7-F1
#
_cell.length_a   1.000
_cell.length_b   1.000
_cell.length_c   1.000
_cell.angle_alpha   90.00
_cell.angle_beta   90.00
_cell.angle_gamma   90.00
#
_symmetry.space_group_name_H-M   'P 1'
#
loop_
_entity.id
_entity.type
_entity.pdbx_description
1 polymer ?
#
loop_
_entity_poly.entity_id
_entity_poly.type
_entity_poly.pdbx_seq_one_letter_code
_entity_poly.pdbx_strand_id
1 'polypeptide(L)'
;MSKSEEKQRMEKARIGYSTAMGLVGLVSQEIYSRFNAMLTANSIIIAILGWTLTSERSLPPILAILLPIAGLSLCFLWFLFTNHGVYWQNVFRKKAIELEKNFFSDTFKLISLVVTESPEPSDKKSSEIPRLVRWFPFHLTSQILIIIFAILYFVIFVMLLCQILGNGV
;
A
#
# COMPACT_ATOMS: atom_id res chain seq x y z
N MET A 1 -26.95 -31.10 19.57
CA MET A 1 -27.08 -29.88 18.74
C MET A 1 -28.06 -30.18 17.63
N SER A 2 -29.11 -29.39 17.49
CA SER A 2 -30.11 -29.60 16.44
C SER A 2 -29.51 -29.31 15.06
N LYS A 3 -29.94 -30.05 14.03
CA LYS A 3 -29.56 -29.81 12.63
C LYS A 3 -29.86 -28.37 12.18
N SER A 4 -30.84 -27.70 12.81
CA SER A 4 -31.14 -26.29 12.58
C SER A 4 -30.06 -25.34 13.15
N GLU A 5 -29.53 -25.64 14.33
CA GLU A 5 -28.49 -24.84 15.00
C GLU A 5 -27.17 -24.90 14.23
N GLU A 6 -26.81 -26.08 13.72
CA GLU A 6 -25.61 -26.26 12.90
C GLU A 6 -25.69 -25.46 11.59
N LYS A 7 -26.83 -25.51 10.89
CA LYS A 7 -27.06 -24.71 9.68
C LYS A 7 -26.95 -23.21 9.96
N GLN A 8 -27.57 -22.73 11.04
CA GLN A 8 -27.47 -21.31 11.42
C GLN A 8 -26.04 -20.91 11.75
N ARG A 9 -25.28 -21.77 12.42
CA ARG A 9 -23.87 -21.52 12.76
C ARG A 9 -23.00 -21.43 11.51
N MET A 10 -23.21 -22.32 10.54
CA MET A 10 -22.51 -22.30 9.25
C MET A 10 -22.84 -21.05 8.43
N GLU A 11 -24.11 -20.64 8.39
CA GLU A 11 -24.51 -19.44 7.65
C GLU A 11 -23.91 -18.18 8.26
N LYS A 12 -23.91 -18.05 9.59
CA LYS A 12 -23.24 -16.94 10.28
C LYS A 12 -21.74 -16.92 10.00
N ALA A 13 -21.09 -18.09 10.00
CA ALA A 13 -19.66 -18.19 9.66
C ALA A 13 -19.39 -17.75 8.21
N ARG A 14 -20.28 -18.11 7.27
CA ARG A 14 -20.18 -17.70 5.86
C ARG A 14 -20.30 -16.19 5.70
N ILE A 15 -21.29 -15.58 6.35
CA ILE A 15 -21.49 -14.13 6.35
C ILE A 15 -20.28 -13.43 6.99
N GLY A 16 -19.79 -13.94 8.11
CA GLY A 16 -18.60 -13.40 8.77
C GLY A 16 -17.35 -13.46 7.88
N TYR A 17 -17.14 -14.59 7.20
CA TYR A 17 -16.02 -14.76 6.27
C TYR A 17 -16.12 -13.82 5.06
N SER A 18 -17.28 -13.75 4.41
CA SER A 18 -17.48 -12.86 3.24
C SER A 18 -17.30 -11.40 3.62
N THR A 19 -17.77 -11.01 4.80
CA THR A 19 -17.58 -9.66 5.36
C THR A 19 -16.10 -9.39 5.62
N ALA A 20 -15.37 -10.32 6.25
CA ALA A 20 -13.94 -10.16 6.52
C ALA A 20 -13.12 -10.02 5.22
N MET A 21 -13.43 -10.83 4.21
CA MET A 21 -12.78 -10.71 2.89
C MET A 21 -13.14 -9.40 2.18
N GLY A 22 -14.38 -8.95 2.30
CA GLY A 22 -14.81 -7.63 1.80
C GLY A 22 -14.02 -6.48 2.46
N LEU A 23 -13.82 -6.53 3.78
CA LEU A 23 -13.01 -5.55 4.51
C LEU A 23 -11.54 -5.56 4.09
N VAL A 24 -10.94 -6.75 3.86
CA VAL A 24 -9.57 -6.83 3.31
C VAL A 24 -9.49 -6.15 1.94
N GLY A 25 -10.49 -6.35 1.08
CA GLY A 25 -10.57 -5.69 -0.23
C GLY A 25 -10.66 -4.17 -0.12
N LEU A 26 -11.56 -3.68 0.73
CA LEU A 26 -11.77 -2.24 0.97
C LEU A 26 -10.51 -1.55 1.49
N VAL A 27 -9.86 -2.13 2.51
CA VAL A 27 -8.60 -1.60 3.06
C VAL A 27 -7.50 -1.59 2.00
N SER A 28 -7.43 -2.63 1.14
CA SER A 28 -6.42 -2.70 0.08
C SER A 28 -6.62 -1.59 -0.96
N GLN A 29 -7.88 -1.30 -1.34
CA GLN A 29 -8.20 -0.20 -2.26
C GLN A 29 -7.85 1.17 -1.66
N GLU A 30 -8.15 1.37 -0.37
CA GLU A 30 -7.84 2.60 0.34
C GLU A 30 -6.31 2.83 0.43
N ILE A 31 -5.55 1.78 0.76
CA ILE A 31 -4.07 1.84 0.77
C ILE A 31 -3.54 2.23 -0.61
N TYR A 32 -4.07 1.63 -1.68
CA TYR A 32 -3.64 1.92 -3.05
C TYR A 32 -3.98 3.37 -3.47
N SER A 33 -5.17 3.85 -3.11
CA SER A 33 -5.59 5.23 -3.37
C SER A 33 -4.68 6.24 -2.65
N ARG A 34 -4.42 6.03 -1.36
CA ARG A 34 -3.51 6.88 -0.56
C ARG A 34 -2.08 6.85 -1.10
N PHE A 35 -1.60 5.68 -1.52
CA PHE A 35 -0.28 5.52 -2.16
C PHE A 35 -0.15 6.39 -3.41
N ASN A 36 -1.12 6.32 -4.33
CA ASN A 36 -1.09 7.12 -5.54
C ASN A 36 -1.17 8.62 -5.24
N ALA A 37 -2.05 9.02 -4.32
CA ALA A 37 -2.18 10.42 -3.91
C ALA A 37 -0.86 10.97 -3.34
N MET A 38 -0.21 10.21 -2.45
CA MET A 38 1.08 10.61 -1.86
C MET A 38 2.20 10.62 -2.89
N LEU A 39 2.25 9.63 -3.79
CA LEU A 39 3.22 9.59 -4.88
C LEU A 39 3.08 10.81 -5.80
N THR A 40 1.85 11.13 -6.22
CA THR A 40 1.56 12.32 -7.04
C THR A 40 1.93 13.61 -6.32
N ALA A 41 1.51 13.79 -5.07
CA ALA A 41 1.84 14.99 -4.29
C ALA A 41 3.36 15.20 -4.16
N ASN A 42 4.11 14.14 -3.84
CA ASN A 42 5.56 14.21 -3.75
C ASN A 42 6.22 14.49 -5.12
N SER A 43 5.69 13.92 -6.19
CA SER A 43 6.21 14.16 -7.54
C SER A 43 6.02 15.60 -7.97
N ILE A 44 4.89 16.22 -7.61
CA ILE A 44 4.62 17.65 -7.87
C ILE A 44 5.63 18.53 -7.12
N ILE A 45 5.87 18.27 -5.83
CA ILE A 45 6.82 19.06 -5.04
C ILE A 45 8.23 18.94 -5.62
N ILE A 46 8.68 17.73 -5.96
CA ILE A 46 9.97 17.52 -6.62
C ILE A 46 10.03 18.25 -7.97
N ALA A 47 8.98 18.21 -8.78
CA ALA A 47 8.95 18.91 -10.06
C ALA A 47 9.10 20.44 -9.88
N ILE A 48 8.41 21.03 -8.90
CA ILE A 48 8.54 22.45 -8.58
C ILE A 48 9.96 22.79 -8.10
N LEU A 49 10.53 21.96 -7.23
CA LEU A 49 11.91 22.12 -6.76
C LEU A 49 12.91 22.01 -7.92
N GLY A 50 12.78 21.00 -8.77
CA GLY A 50 13.64 20.81 -9.94
C GLY A 50 13.53 21.94 -10.95
N TRP A 51 12.33 22.46 -11.18
CA TRP A 51 12.12 23.65 -12.00
C TRP A 51 12.81 24.88 -11.40
N THR A 52 12.67 25.07 -10.08
CA THR A 52 13.26 26.22 -9.38
C THR A 52 14.79 26.19 -9.43
N LEU A 53 15.39 25.01 -9.36
CA LEU A 53 16.85 24.85 -9.42
C LEU A 53 17.42 25.08 -10.82
N THR A 54 16.63 24.89 -11.88
CA THR A 54 17.08 25.05 -13.28
C THR A 54 16.69 26.39 -13.89
N SER A 55 15.67 27.06 -13.34
CA SER A 55 15.23 28.37 -13.82
C SER A 55 16.04 29.51 -13.20
N GLU A 56 16.38 30.53 -13.99
CA GLU A 56 16.99 31.78 -13.47
C GLU A 56 16.04 32.57 -12.55
N ARG A 57 14.75 32.22 -12.52
CA ARG A 57 13.79 32.81 -11.58
C ARG A 57 13.88 32.10 -10.22
N SER A 58 14.54 32.74 -9.28
CA SER A 58 14.58 32.27 -7.89
C SER A 58 13.19 32.34 -7.25
N LEU A 59 12.72 31.24 -6.66
CA LEU A 59 11.61 31.29 -5.71
C LEU A 59 12.01 32.16 -4.50
N PRO A 60 11.03 32.77 -3.81
CA PRO A 60 11.29 33.39 -2.52
C PRO A 60 12.00 32.39 -1.59
N PRO A 61 13.06 32.79 -0.87
CA PRO A 61 13.89 31.87 -0.07
C PRO A 61 13.08 31.14 1.02
N ILE A 62 12.06 31.81 1.56
CA ILE A 62 11.11 31.21 2.51
C ILE A 62 10.36 30.03 1.88
N LEU A 63 9.88 30.19 0.65
CA LEU A 63 9.15 29.15 -0.07
C LEU A 63 10.07 27.99 -0.47
N ALA A 64 11.31 28.31 -0.85
CA ALA A 64 12.33 27.31 -1.18
C ALA A 64 12.67 26.41 0.02
N ILE A 65 12.64 26.94 1.25
CA ILE A 65 12.84 26.17 2.50
C ILE A 65 11.57 25.40 2.91
N LEU A 66 10.40 26.02 2.76
CA LEU A 66 9.12 25.41 3.14
C LEU A 66 8.77 24.19 2.29
N LEU A 67 9.08 24.18 0.99
CA LEU A 67 8.72 23.06 0.10
C LEU A 67 9.37 21.72 0.51
N PRO A 68 10.68 21.64 0.77
CA PRO A 68 11.32 20.41 1.26
C PRO A 68 10.79 19.98 2.63
N ILE A 69 10.49 20.93 3.53
CA ILE A 69 9.88 20.63 4.84
C ILE A 69 8.48 20.02 4.66
N ALA A 70 7.68 20.58 3.75
CA ALA A 70 6.37 20.04 3.40
C ALA A 70 6.49 18.64 2.77
N GLY A 71 7.47 18.43 1.88
CA GLY A 71 7.79 17.13 1.29
C GLY A 71 8.16 16.08 2.34
N LEU A 72 9.04 16.41 3.28
CA LEU A 72 9.40 15.53 4.40
C LEU A 72 8.20 15.21 5.30
N SER A 73 7.36 16.20 5.57
CA SER A 73 6.13 16.01 6.34
C SER A 73 5.16 15.05 5.63
N LEU A 74 5.03 15.17 4.31
CA LEU A 74 4.25 14.24 3.49
C LEU A 74 4.85 12.83 3.50
N CYS A 75 6.17 12.68 3.42
CA CYS A 75 6.83 11.37 3.56
C CYS A 75 6.54 10.73 4.92
N PHE A 76 6.56 11.51 6.00
CA PHE A 76 6.23 11.02 7.34
C PHE A 76 4.77 10.58 7.45
N LEU A 77 3.83 11.39 6.95
CA LEU A 77 2.40 11.02 6.91
C LEU A 77 2.16 9.78 6.06
N TRP A 78 2.83 9.67 4.91
CA TRP A 78 2.75 8.51 4.04
C TRP A 78 3.21 7.24 4.77
N PHE A 79 4.32 7.32 5.51
CA PHE A 79 4.81 6.21 6.33
C PHE A 79 3.80 5.76 7.39
N LEU A 80 3.18 6.71 8.10
CA LEU A 80 2.15 6.41 9.11
C LEU A 80 0.93 5.72 8.49
N PHE A 81 0.41 6.24 7.37
CA PHE A 81 -0.75 5.64 6.70
C PHE A 81 -0.46 4.25 6.16
N THR A 82 0.71 4.03 5.57
CA THR A 82 1.10 2.71 5.04
C THR A 82 1.19 1.69 6.18
N ASN A 83 1.85 2.03 7.29
CA ASN A 83 1.97 1.11 8.43
C ASN A 83 0.61 0.81 9.06
N HIS A 84 -0.24 1.82 9.22
CA HIS A 84 -1.58 1.65 9.78
C HIS A 84 -2.48 0.78 8.89
N GLY A 85 -2.44 0.99 7.57
CA GLY A 85 -3.19 0.18 6.61
C GLY A 85 -2.75 -1.29 6.63
N VAL A 86 -1.44 -1.54 6.61
CA VAL A 86 -0.87 -2.89 6.67
C VAL A 86 -1.26 -3.62 7.97
N TYR A 87 -1.29 -2.90 9.10
CA TYR A 87 -1.74 -3.46 10.37
C TYR A 87 -3.18 -3.99 10.28
N TRP A 88 -4.13 -3.17 9.82
CA TRP A 88 -5.54 -3.57 9.71
C TRP A 88 -5.76 -4.68 8.69
N GLN A 89 -5.07 -4.61 7.55
CA GLN A 89 -5.13 -5.65 6.53
C GLN A 89 -4.69 -7.01 7.11
N ASN A 90 -3.62 -7.03 7.90
CA ASN A 90 -3.14 -8.23 8.57
C ASN A 90 -4.12 -8.74 9.63
N VAL A 91 -4.76 -7.85 10.39
CA VAL A 91 -5.78 -8.22 11.39
C VAL A 91 -6.97 -8.89 10.72
N PHE A 92 -7.56 -8.28 9.68
CA PHE A 92 -8.70 -8.87 8.98
C PHE A 92 -8.34 -10.16 8.26
N ARG A 93 -7.16 -10.24 7.66
CA ARG A 93 -6.67 -11.48 7.03
C ARG A 93 -6.51 -12.61 8.06
N LYS A 94 -5.95 -12.33 9.24
CA LYS A 94 -5.84 -13.34 10.32
C LYS A 94 -7.21 -13.82 10.76
N LYS A 95 -8.19 -12.92 10.89
CA LYS A 95 -9.57 -13.28 11.27
C LYS A 95 -10.29 -14.09 10.19
N ALA A 96 -10.08 -13.78 8.91
CA ALA A 96 -10.59 -14.59 7.82
C ALA A 96 -10.00 -16.02 7.84
N ILE A 97 -8.68 -16.13 8.04
CA ILE A 97 -7.99 -17.44 8.14
C ILE A 97 -8.46 -18.24 9.38
N GLU A 98 -8.71 -17.57 10.49
CA GLU A 98 -9.23 -18.20 11.71
C GLU A 98 -10.63 -18.80 11.47
N LEU A 99 -11.52 -18.05 10.78
CA LEU A 99 -12.84 -18.54 10.36
C LEU A 99 -12.72 -19.72 9.37
N GLU A 100 -11.79 -19.63 8.42
CA GLU A 100 -11.51 -20.68 7.44
C GLU A 100 -11.12 -21.99 8.11
N LYS A 101 -10.17 -21.94 9.04
CA LYS A 101 -9.70 -23.13 9.79
C LYS A 101 -10.78 -23.74 10.67
N ASN A 102 -11.61 -22.92 11.30
CA ASN A 102 -12.58 -23.38 12.29
C ASN A 102 -13.90 -23.91 11.68
N PHE A 103 -14.27 -23.46 10.48
CA PHE A 103 -15.57 -23.75 9.88
C PHE A 103 -15.51 -24.35 8.48
N PHE A 104 -14.41 -24.15 7.75
CA PHE A 104 -14.34 -24.45 6.32
C PHE A 104 -13.15 -25.35 5.93
N SER A 105 -12.46 -25.97 6.90
CA SER A 105 -11.29 -26.82 6.66
C SER A 105 -11.56 -27.93 5.63
N ASP A 106 -12.72 -28.58 5.76
CA ASP A 106 -13.08 -29.73 4.91
C ASP A 106 -13.49 -29.27 3.51
N THR A 107 -14.22 -28.15 3.42
CA THR A 107 -14.64 -27.56 2.14
C THR A 107 -13.44 -27.05 1.33
N PHE A 108 -12.47 -26.39 1.96
CA PHE A 108 -11.26 -25.93 1.27
C PHE A 108 -10.37 -27.08 0.83
N LYS A 109 -10.28 -28.16 1.60
CA LYS A 109 -9.57 -29.38 1.18
C LYS A 109 -10.19 -29.97 -0.09
N LEU A 110 -11.52 -30.02 -0.16
CA LEU A 110 -12.28 -30.46 -1.33
C LEU A 110 -12.07 -29.54 -2.54
N ILE A 111 -12.16 -28.22 -2.36
CA ILE A 111 -11.92 -27.26 -3.45
C ILE A 111 -10.46 -27.37 -3.94
N SER A 112 -9.49 -27.50 -3.04
CA SER A 112 -8.09 -27.68 -3.43
C SER A 112 -7.87 -28.97 -4.21
N LEU A 113 -8.53 -30.07 -3.83
CA LEU A 113 -8.47 -31.34 -4.55
C LEU A 113 -9.13 -31.23 -5.93
N VAL A 114 -10.33 -30.66 -6.03
CA VAL A 114 -11.05 -30.46 -7.31
C VAL A 114 -10.30 -29.50 -8.24
N VAL A 115 -9.69 -28.43 -7.73
CA VAL A 115 -8.83 -27.51 -8.51
C VAL A 115 -7.59 -28.22 -9.04
N THR A 116 -7.09 -29.26 -8.34
CA THR A 116 -5.94 -30.04 -8.79
C THR A 116 -6.34 -31.19 -9.71
N GLU A 117 -7.56 -31.73 -9.55
CA GLU A 117 -8.09 -32.86 -10.33
C GLU A 117 -8.78 -32.45 -11.63
N SER A 118 -9.26 -31.21 -11.80
CA SER A 118 -9.96 -30.79 -13.02
C SER A 118 -9.01 -30.76 -14.24
N PRO A 119 -9.06 -31.74 -15.16
CA PRO A 119 -8.18 -31.83 -16.31
C PRO A 119 -8.99 -31.36 -17.53
N GLU A 120 -9.38 -30.09 -17.56
CA GLU A 120 -9.93 -29.48 -18.76
C GLU A 120 -8.87 -28.54 -19.33
N PRO A 121 -8.35 -28.80 -20.55
CA PRO A 121 -7.42 -27.91 -21.22
C PRO A 121 -8.21 -26.70 -21.74
N SER A 122 -8.67 -25.84 -20.84
CA SER A 122 -9.09 -24.51 -21.24
C SER A 122 -7.84 -23.78 -21.70
N ASP A 123 -7.71 -23.69 -23.02
CA ASP A 123 -6.77 -22.89 -23.79
C ASP A 123 -6.12 -21.79 -22.95
N LYS A 124 -4.90 -22.08 -22.47
CA LYS A 124 -4.16 -21.27 -21.50
C LYS A 124 -3.67 -19.98 -22.16
N LYS A 125 -4.58 -19.02 -22.36
CA LYS A 125 -4.26 -17.63 -21.99
C LYS A 125 -4.56 -17.45 -20.51
N SER A 126 -3.90 -18.27 -19.70
CA SER A 126 -3.60 -17.90 -18.32
C SER A 126 -2.85 -16.59 -18.45
N SER A 127 -3.51 -15.48 -18.16
CA SER A 127 -2.86 -14.20 -17.93
C SER A 127 -1.78 -14.48 -16.91
N GLU A 128 -0.56 -14.71 -17.40
CA GLU A 128 0.64 -14.85 -16.59
C GLU A 128 0.87 -13.48 -15.99
N ILE A 129 0.08 -13.14 -14.98
CA ILE A 129 0.46 -12.12 -14.02
C ILE A 129 1.82 -12.61 -13.55
N PRO A 130 2.91 -11.90 -13.89
CA PRO A 130 4.25 -12.42 -13.73
C PRO A 130 4.40 -12.88 -12.28
N ARG A 131 4.93 -14.09 -12.05
CA ARG A 131 5.20 -14.58 -10.69
C ARG A 131 6.01 -13.56 -9.87
N LEU A 132 6.77 -12.69 -10.56
CA LEU A 132 7.46 -11.52 -10.01
C LEU A 132 6.52 -10.55 -9.25
N VAL A 133 5.34 -10.25 -9.77
CA VAL A 133 4.37 -9.31 -9.17
C VAL A 133 3.75 -9.89 -7.90
N ARG A 134 3.63 -11.23 -7.82
CA ARG A 134 3.10 -11.92 -6.63
C ARG A 134 4.07 -11.88 -5.44
N TRP A 135 5.37 -11.70 -5.70
CA TRP A 135 6.41 -11.73 -4.67
C TRP A 135 6.76 -10.37 -4.09
N PHE A 136 6.41 -9.27 -4.76
CA PHE A 136 6.76 -7.96 -4.23
C PHE A 136 5.80 -7.55 -3.11
N PRO A 137 6.29 -7.47 -1.85
CA PRO A 137 5.47 -7.00 -0.77
C PRO A 137 5.23 -5.51 -1.01
N PHE A 138 3.99 -5.13 -1.31
CA PHE A 138 3.60 -3.73 -1.55
C PHE A 138 4.06 -2.78 -0.42
N HIS A 139 4.13 -3.28 0.81
CA HIS A 139 4.65 -2.49 1.94
C HIS A 139 6.14 -2.16 1.77
N LEU A 140 6.94 -3.10 1.27
CA LEU A 140 8.37 -2.91 1.09
C LEU A 140 8.66 -1.92 -0.04
N THR A 141 7.94 -2.02 -1.15
CA THR A 141 8.09 -1.06 -2.27
C THR A 141 7.71 0.34 -1.85
N SER A 142 6.60 0.51 -1.12
CA SER A 142 6.19 1.82 -0.60
C SER A 142 7.22 2.38 0.38
N GLN A 143 7.79 1.58 1.27
CA GLN A 143 8.81 2.04 2.22
C GLN A 143 10.10 2.48 1.51
N ILE A 144 10.55 1.72 0.51
CA ILE A 144 11.73 2.10 -0.30
C ILE A 144 11.48 3.43 -1.00
N LEU A 145 10.31 3.63 -1.62
CA LEU A 145 9.98 4.90 -2.27
C LEU A 145 9.96 6.07 -1.28
N ILE A 146 9.33 5.91 -0.11
CA ILE A 146 9.31 6.95 0.93
C ILE A 146 10.73 7.34 1.34
N ILE A 147 11.63 6.37 1.53
CA ILE A 147 13.03 6.62 1.88
C ILE A 147 13.73 7.40 0.77
N ILE A 148 13.54 7.01 -0.50
CA ILE A 148 14.12 7.71 -1.65
C ILE A 148 13.66 9.18 -1.66
N PHE A 149 12.36 9.44 -1.56
CA PHE A 149 11.83 10.81 -1.51
C PHE A 149 12.38 11.59 -0.31
N ALA A 150 12.43 10.98 0.88
CA ALA A 150 12.94 11.63 2.08
C ALA A 150 14.43 12.02 1.94
N ILE A 151 15.26 11.14 1.38
CA ILE A 151 16.68 11.44 1.10
C ILE A 151 16.78 12.58 0.09
N LEU A 152 16.00 12.54 -1.00
CA LEU A 152 16.00 13.60 -2.01
C LEU A 152 15.64 14.96 -1.39
N TYR A 153 14.57 15.04 -0.60
CA TYR A 153 14.21 16.29 0.07
C TYR A 153 15.27 16.75 1.06
N PHE A 154 15.88 15.83 1.81
CA PHE A 154 16.95 16.18 2.74
C PHE A 154 18.17 16.76 2.03
N VAL A 155 18.59 16.14 0.92
CA VAL A 155 19.72 16.64 0.10
C VAL A 155 19.40 18.02 -0.47
N ILE A 156 18.21 18.21 -1.06
CA ILE A 156 17.78 19.50 -1.61
C ILE A 156 17.73 20.57 -0.51
N PHE A 157 17.21 20.22 0.67
CA PHE A 157 17.12 21.13 1.81
C PHE A 157 18.49 21.59 2.29
N VAL A 158 19.45 20.67 2.45
CA VAL A 158 20.83 21.00 2.83
C VAL A 158 21.49 21.88 1.76
N MET A 159 21.31 21.55 0.48
CA MET A 159 21.88 22.33 -0.62
C MET A 159 21.34 23.77 -0.63
N LEU A 160 20.02 23.95 -0.45
CA LEU A 160 19.39 25.27 -0.39
C LEU A 160 19.86 26.07 0.84
N LEU A 161 20.00 25.42 2.00
CA LEU A 161 20.54 26.06 3.20
C LEU A 161 21.97 26.57 2.96
N CYS A 162 22.83 25.76 2.35
CA CYS A 162 24.20 26.17 2.02
C CYS A 162 24.24 27.37 1.07
N GLN A 163 23.37 27.40 0.04
CA GLN A 163 23.29 28.52 -0.90
C GLN A 163 22.83 29.82 -0.21
N ILE A 164 21.83 29.74 0.67
CA ILE A 164 21.30 30.91 1.39
C ILE A 164 22.32 31.44 2.39
N LEU A 165 23.03 30.56 3.11
CA LEU A 165 24.07 30.96 4.06
C LEU A 165 25.32 31.49 3.35
N GLY A 166 25.69 30.92 2.19
CA GLY A 166 26.87 31.31 1.43
C GLY A 166 26.74 32.65 0.69
N ASN A 167 25.53 33.01 0.25
CA ASN A 167 25.26 34.30 -0.39
C ASN A 167 24.96 35.45 0.61
N GLY A 168 24.92 35.14 1.91
CA GLY A 168 24.67 36.10 2.99
C GLY A 168 25.92 36.77 3.57
N VAL A 169 27.09 36.55 2.97
CA VAL A 169 28.38 37.19 3.27
C VAL A 169 28.84 37.97 2.04
#